data_AF-A0A353HT43-F1
#
_entry.id   AF-A0A353HT43-F1
#
_cell.length_a   1.000
_cell.length_b   1.000
_cell.length_c   1.000
_cell.angle_alpha   90.00
_cell.angle_beta   90.00
_cell.angle_gamma   90.00
#
_symmetry.space_group_name_H-M   'P 1'
#
loop_
_entity.id
_entity.type
_entity.pdbx_description
1 polymer ?
#
loop_
_entity_poly.entity_id
_entity_poly.type
_entity_poly.pdbx_seq_one_letter_code
_entity_poly.pdbx_strand_id
1 'polypeptide(L)'
;MQSVDFSRFLITAVLTFIHYSAFAALPAPEIVTDPVLGLRYETAHVKFEPLPNHAVANCEYMSDEPGWKSVWFIHAQAQDSSGKIYYVIGGYDIGSNAAGAQKFFTNVYGLIVVTDRGTCITLDETRETFEAKPFDGEIKRPVRKLLAADYARRLERAFGGAEQLRTEMHNQYVDKDTLSLDMQRALKSYLPR
;
A
#
# COMPACT_ATOMS: atom_id res chain seq x y z
N MET A 1 74.30 4.42 -8.19
CA MET A 1 73.30 5.12 -9.03
C MET A 1 72.81 4.16 -10.10
N GLN A 2 71.60 3.64 -9.98
CA GLN A 2 70.78 3.13 -11.07
C GLN A 2 69.34 2.92 -10.55
N SER A 3 68.40 3.66 -11.12
CA SER A 3 66.96 3.33 -11.15
C SER A 3 66.76 2.23 -12.21
N VAL A 4 65.68 1.45 -12.33
CA VAL A 4 64.28 1.61 -11.88
C VAL A 4 63.87 0.34 -11.04
N ASP A 5 62.65 -0.17 -10.88
CA ASP A 5 61.33 0.01 -11.55
C ASP A 5 60.17 -0.13 -10.54
N PHE A 6 58.94 0.21 -10.97
CA PHE A 6 57.73 0.22 -10.16
C PHE A 6 56.54 -0.30 -10.99
N SER A 7 56.42 -1.62 -11.21
CA SER A 7 55.35 -2.16 -12.07
C SER A 7 54.92 -3.59 -11.73
N ARG A 8 54.01 -3.74 -10.76
CA ARG A 8 53.04 -4.86 -10.63
C ARG A 8 51.76 -4.44 -9.88
N PHE A 9 51.02 -3.46 -10.42
CA PHE A 9 49.62 -3.27 -10.04
C PHE A 9 48.75 -4.29 -10.78
N LEU A 10 48.31 -5.33 -10.08
CA LEU A 10 47.27 -6.24 -10.57
C LEU A 10 45.92 -5.52 -10.51
N ILE A 11 45.47 -5.00 -11.65
CA ILE A 11 44.14 -4.39 -11.79
C ILE A 11 43.12 -5.50 -11.99
N THR A 12 42.52 -5.97 -10.90
CA THR A 12 41.40 -6.93 -10.94
C THR A 12 40.12 -6.20 -11.36
N ALA A 13 39.81 -6.21 -12.65
CA ALA A 13 38.59 -5.61 -13.18
C ALA A 13 37.35 -6.44 -12.78
N VAL A 14 36.71 -6.06 -11.67
CA VAL A 14 35.43 -6.66 -11.25
C VAL A 14 34.29 -6.11 -12.12
N LEU A 15 33.99 -6.84 -13.19
CA LEU A 15 32.79 -6.62 -14.01
C LEU A 15 31.54 -7.00 -13.22
N THR A 16 30.98 -6.05 -12.48
CA THR A 16 29.64 -6.15 -11.91
C THR A 16 28.60 -6.10 -13.03
N PHE A 17 28.11 -7.27 -13.45
CA PHE A 17 26.91 -7.37 -14.27
C PHE A 17 25.69 -6.91 -13.47
N ILE A 18 25.42 -5.61 -13.48
CA ILE A 18 24.17 -5.03 -12.98
C ILE A 18 23.07 -5.52 -13.92
N HIS A 19 22.44 -6.63 -13.54
CA HIS A 19 21.23 -7.13 -14.18
C HIS A 19 20.10 -6.16 -13.86
N TYR A 20 19.96 -5.12 -14.68
CA TYR A 20 18.72 -4.36 -14.79
C TYR A 20 17.66 -5.28 -15.39
N SER A 21 17.04 -6.10 -14.55
CA SER A 21 15.75 -6.70 -14.82
C SER A 21 14.75 -5.57 -14.98
N ALA A 22 14.58 -5.11 -16.22
CA ALA A 22 13.52 -4.20 -16.61
C ALA A 22 12.19 -4.94 -16.49
N PHE A 23 11.68 -5.04 -15.26
CA PHE A 23 10.29 -5.37 -15.01
C PHE A 23 9.46 -4.31 -15.72
N ALA A 24 8.85 -4.69 -16.84
CA ALA A 24 7.86 -3.86 -17.51
C ALA A 24 6.80 -3.51 -16.46
N ALA A 25 6.68 -2.23 -16.14
CA ALA A 25 5.68 -1.77 -15.19
C ALA A 25 4.31 -2.23 -15.67
N LEU A 26 3.54 -2.84 -14.77
CA LEU A 26 2.16 -3.20 -15.11
C LEU A 26 1.40 -1.92 -15.48
N PRO A 27 0.49 -2.01 -16.48
CA PRO A 27 -0.35 -0.89 -16.84
C PRO A 27 -1.20 -0.49 -15.63
N ALA A 28 -1.40 0.81 -15.44
CA ALA A 28 -2.14 1.37 -14.31
C ALA A 28 -3.25 2.29 -14.82
N PRO A 29 -4.40 2.38 -14.12
CA PRO A 29 -5.34 3.46 -14.33
C PRO A 29 -4.68 4.80 -13.97
N GLU A 30 -5.12 5.87 -14.61
CA GLU A 30 -4.66 7.24 -14.32
C GLU A 30 -4.92 7.60 -12.86
N ILE A 31 -6.16 7.39 -12.39
CA ILE A 31 -6.62 7.68 -11.03
C ILE A 31 -7.00 6.40 -10.29
N VAL A 32 -6.56 6.28 -9.04
CA VAL A 32 -7.03 5.28 -8.05
C VAL A 32 -7.60 6.01 -6.83
N THR A 33 -8.41 5.33 -6.04
CA THR A 33 -8.99 5.83 -4.80
C THR A 33 -8.37 5.11 -3.60
N ASP A 34 -7.96 5.85 -2.57
CA ASP A 34 -7.56 5.31 -1.28
C ASP A 34 -8.77 4.70 -0.54
N PRO A 35 -8.70 3.45 -0.04
CA PRO A 35 -9.85 2.74 0.51
C PRO A 35 -10.26 3.16 1.92
N VAL A 36 -9.49 4.02 2.60
CA VAL A 36 -9.77 4.45 3.97
C VAL A 36 -10.45 5.82 4.00
N LEU A 37 -9.87 6.81 3.30
CA LEU A 37 -10.39 8.18 3.26
C LEU A 37 -11.19 8.47 1.98
N GLY A 38 -11.02 7.68 0.92
CA GLY A 38 -11.59 8.00 -0.40
C GLY A 38 -10.76 9.01 -1.21
N LEU A 39 -9.51 9.28 -0.82
CA LEU A 39 -8.63 10.19 -1.54
C LEU A 39 -8.33 9.64 -2.94
N ARG A 40 -8.70 10.40 -3.98
CA ARG A 40 -8.37 10.11 -5.38
C ARG A 40 -6.93 10.56 -5.65
N TYR A 41 -6.13 9.75 -6.33
CA TYR A 41 -4.73 10.08 -6.61
C TYR A 41 -4.28 9.58 -7.97
N GLU A 42 -3.35 10.30 -8.59
CA GLU A 42 -2.68 9.87 -9.81
C GLU A 42 -1.65 8.78 -9.51
N THR A 43 -1.79 7.62 -10.15
CA THR A 43 -0.85 6.48 -9.96
C THR A 43 0.55 6.79 -10.47
N ALA A 44 0.69 7.78 -11.35
CA ALA A 44 1.97 8.31 -11.80
C ALA A 44 2.77 8.94 -10.65
N HIS A 45 2.10 9.66 -9.74
CA HIS A 45 2.72 10.54 -8.75
C HIS A 45 2.70 9.96 -7.33
N VAL A 46 1.62 9.27 -6.93
CA VAL A 46 1.48 8.70 -5.59
C VAL A 46 1.88 7.22 -5.60
N LYS A 47 2.77 6.82 -4.67
CA LYS A 47 3.39 5.49 -4.65
C LYS A 47 3.18 4.79 -3.31
N PHE A 48 2.12 3.98 -3.24
CA PHE A 48 1.98 3.01 -2.15
C PHE A 48 2.92 1.81 -2.36
N GLU A 49 3.32 1.18 -1.26
CA GLU A 49 4.10 -0.05 -1.30
C GLU A 49 3.22 -1.20 -1.82
N PRO A 50 3.75 -2.14 -2.63
CA PRO A 50 3.02 -3.34 -3.02
C PRO A 50 2.77 -4.23 -1.80
N LEU A 51 1.64 -4.94 -1.79
CA LEU A 51 1.36 -5.92 -0.75
C LEU A 51 2.45 -7.02 -0.76
N PRO A 52 3.05 -7.39 0.38
CA PRO A 52 4.12 -8.39 0.40
C PRO A 52 3.67 -9.76 -0.14
N ASN A 53 4.53 -10.41 -0.92
CA ASN A 53 4.22 -11.70 -1.55
C ASN A 53 3.80 -12.79 -0.56
N HIS A 54 4.29 -12.76 0.70
CA HIS A 54 3.88 -13.72 1.74
C HIS A 54 2.46 -13.49 2.27
N ALA A 55 1.88 -12.30 2.09
CA ALA A 55 0.46 -12.08 2.35
C ALA A 55 -0.35 -12.65 1.19
N VAL A 56 -0.05 -12.23 -0.05
CA VAL A 56 -0.71 -12.70 -1.28
C VAL A 56 -0.73 -14.23 -1.38
N ALA A 57 0.42 -14.89 -1.20
CA ALA A 57 0.56 -16.34 -1.37
C ALA A 57 -0.27 -17.20 -0.38
N ASN A 58 -0.76 -16.62 0.72
CA ASN A 58 -1.60 -17.31 1.70
C ASN A 58 -3.08 -16.91 1.59
N CYS A 59 -3.43 -15.93 0.75
CA CYS A 59 -4.79 -15.40 0.59
C CYS A 59 -5.39 -15.84 -0.75
N GLU A 60 -6.23 -16.86 -0.75
CA GLU A 60 -6.90 -17.38 -1.97
C GLU A 60 -7.61 -16.28 -2.76
N TYR A 61 -8.30 -15.36 -2.07
CA TYR A 61 -8.98 -14.19 -2.64
C TYR A 61 -8.06 -13.26 -3.47
N MET A 62 -6.74 -13.28 -3.24
CA MET A 62 -5.77 -12.45 -3.95
C MET A 62 -5.13 -13.16 -5.16
N SER A 63 -5.59 -14.37 -5.48
CA SER A 63 -5.13 -15.11 -6.66
C SER A 63 -5.74 -14.52 -7.93
N ASP A 64 -4.92 -14.30 -8.96
CA ASP A 64 -5.39 -13.81 -10.26
C ASP A 64 -6.43 -14.80 -10.86
N GLU A 65 -7.65 -14.32 -11.14
CA GLU A 65 -8.66 -15.11 -11.86
C GLU A 65 -8.38 -15.17 -13.38
N PRO A 66 -8.85 -16.21 -14.11
CA PRO A 66 -8.67 -16.29 -15.56
C PRO A 66 -9.23 -15.06 -16.32
N GLY A 67 -8.34 -14.27 -16.93
CA GLY A 67 -8.67 -13.05 -17.67
C GLY A 67 -8.57 -11.76 -16.86
N TRP A 68 -8.22 -11.85 -15.58
CA TRP A 68 -8.04 -10.75 -14.63
C TRP A 68 -6.65 -10.79 -14.01
N LYS A 69 -6.16 -9.62 -13.60
CA LYS A 69 -4.95 -9.51 -12.79
C LYS A 69 -5.07 -8.41 -11.77
N SER A 70 -4.90 -8.73 -10.49
CA SER A 70 -5.02 -7.75 -9.41
C SER A 70 -3.67 -7.11 -9.08
N VAL A 71 -3.69 -5.80 -8.78
CA VAL A 71 -2.53 -5.04 -8.30
C VAL A 71 -2.84 -4.50 -6.91
N TRP A 72 -2.31 -5.18 -5.89
CA TRP A 72 -2.56 -4.88 -4.48
C TRP A 72 -1.47 -4.02 -3.84
N PHE A 73 -1.91 -2.97 -3.14
CA PHE A 73 -1.07 -2.08 -2.33
C PHE A 73 -1.42 -2.19 -0.85
N ILE A 74 -0.42 -1.95 0.00
CA ILE A 74 -0.58 -1.93 1.45
C ILE A 74 -0.75 -0.50 1.97
N HIS A 75 -1.95 -0.20 2.44
CA HIS A 75 -2.32 1.09 3.04
C HIS A 75 -2.05 1.11 4.55
N ALA A 76 -2.15 -0.02 5.25
CA ALA A 76 -1.73 -0.16 6.66
C ALA A 76 -1.38 -1.60 7.05
N GLN A 77 -0.58 -1.76 8.09
CA GLN A 77 -0.37 -3.03 8.79
C GLN A 77 -0.26 -2.88 10.32
N ALA A 78 -0.71 -3.91 11.03
CA ALA A 78 -0.51 -4.05 12.48
C ALA A 78 -0.38 -5.53 12.84
N GLN A 79 0.38 -5.83 13.89
CA GLN A 79 0.44 -7.16 14.48
C GLN A 79 -0.18 -7.13 15.88
N ASP A 80 -0.97 -8.15 16.23
CA ASP A 80 -1.53 -8.30 17.58
C ASP A 80 -0.64 -9.16 18.50
N SER A 81 -0.98 -9.22 19.78
CA SER A 81 -0.21 -9.98 20.78
C SER A 81 -0.25 -11.51 20.60
N SER A 82 -1.09 -12.03 19.70
CA SER A 82 -1.12 -13.46 19.33
C SER A 82 -0.25 -13.79 18.11
N GLY A 83 0.27 -12.75 17.45
CA GLY A 83 1.10 -12.85 16.24
C GLY A 83 0.35 -12.66 14.93
N LYS A 84 -0.98 -12.48 14.97
CA LYS A 84 -1.81 -12.22 13.78
C LYS A 84 -1.41 -10.89 13.15
N ILE A 85 -1.20 -10.87 11.84
CA ILE A 85 -0.88 -9.65 11.10
C ILE A 85 -2.11 -9.24 10.29
N TYR A 86 -2.55 -8.01 10.52
CA TYR A 86 -3.67 -7.36 9.85
C TYR A 86 -3.09 -6.45 8.76
N TYR A 87 -3.62 -6.54 7.55
CA TYR A 87 -3.26 -5.67 6.43
C TYR A 87 -4.51 -4.96 5.90
N VAL A 88 -4.44 -3.64 5.81
CA VAL A 88 -5.42 -2.82 5.08
C VAL A 88 -4.92 -2.66 3.66
N ILE A 89 -5.71 -3.09 2.69
CA ILE A 89 -5.29 -3.16 1.30
C ILE A 89 -6.27 -2.44 0.36
N GLY A 90 -5.70 -1.91 -0.72
CA GLY A 90 -6.40 -1.27 -1.82
C GLY A 90 -5.68 -1.59 -3.12
N GLY A 91 -6.24 -1.20 -4.26
CA GLY A 91 -5.66 -1.59 -5.54
C GLY A 91 -6.58 -1.39 -6.72
N TYR A 92 -6.23 -2.07 -7.81
CA TYR A 92 -7.02 -2.13 -9.02
C TYR A 92 -6.81 -3.46 -9.75
N ASP A 93 -7.82 -3.87 -10.50
CA ASP A 93 -7.75 -5.04 -11.38
C ASP A 93 -7.54 -4.61 -12.83
N ILE A 94 -6.77 -5.41 -13.56
CA ILE A 94 -6.49 -5.27 -14.98
C ILE A 94 -7.21 -6.41 -15.69
N GLY A 95 -8.30 -6.10 -16.39
CA GLY A 95 -8.97 -6.99 -17.33
C GLY A 95 -8.63 -6.65 -18.78
N SER A 96 -9.05 -7.51 -19.70
CA SER A 96 -9.03 -7.23 -21.16
C SER A 96 -10.45 -7.33 -21.73
N ASN A 97 -10.81 -6.43 -22.63
CA ASN A 97 -12.07 -6.52 -23.36
C ASN A 97 -11.96 -7.47 -24.58
N ALA A 98 -13.08 -7.73 -25.25
CA ALA A 98 -13.12 -8.63 -26.42
C ALA A 98 -12.27 -8.16 -27.63
N ALA A 99 -11.84 -6.89 -27.65
CA ALA A 99 -10.92 -6.34 -28.65
C ALA A 99 -9.45 -6.33 -28.20
N GLY A 100 -9.14 -6.93 -27.04
CA GLY A 100 -7.79 -6.97 -26.45
C GLY A 100 -7.33 -5.67 -25.79
N ALA A 101 -8.17 -4.64 -25.72
CA ALA A 101 -7.84 -3.41 -25.00
C ALA A 101 -8.02 -3.61 -23.48
N GLN A 102 -7.07 -3.09 -22.71
CA GLN A 102 -7.06 -3.20 -21.26
C GLN A 102 -8.19 -2.37 -20.64
N LYS A 103 -8.78 -2.88 -19.55
CA LYS A 103 -9.78 -2.19 -18.76
C LYS A 103 -9.41 -2.30 -17.28
N PHE A 104 -9.36 -1.16 -16.60
CA PHE A 104 -9.08 -1.10 -15.17
C PHE A 104 -10.37 -1.07 -14.35
N PHE A 105 -10.33 -1.69 -13.18
CA PHE A 105 -11.40 -1.63 -12.19
C PHE A 105 -10.78 -1.23 -10.85
N THR A 106 -11.21 -0.11 -10.29
CA THR A 106 -10.72 0.40 -9.01
C THR A 106 -11.76 0.11 -7.94
N ASN A 107 -11.47 -0.83 -7.02
CA ASN A 107 -12.32 -1.01 -5.84
C ASN A 107 -12.07 0.16 -4.88
N VAL A 108 -13.12 0.93 -4.60
CA VAL A 108 -13.05 2.12 -3.72
C VAL A 108 -13.14 1.79 -2.23
N TYR A 109 -13.49 0.55 -1.88
CA TYR A 109 -13.74 0.13 -0.50
C TYR A 109 -12.56 -0.61 0.14
N GLY A 110 -11.66 -1.16 -0.67
CA GLY A 110 -10.53 -1.99 -0.22
C GLY A 110 -10.96 -3.16 0.66
N LEU A 111 -9.99 -3.81 1.30
CA LEU A 111 -10.24 -4.97 2.16
C LEU A 111 -9.31 -4.96 3.37
N ILE A 112 -9.76 -5.57 4.46
CA ILE A 112 -8.86 -5.96 5.55
C ILE A 112 -8.70 -7.47 5.55
N VAL A 113 -7.44 -7.91 5.45
CA VAL A 113 -7.08 -9.32 5.55
C VAL A 113 -6.21 -9.57 6.79
N VAL A 114 -6.36 -10.75 7.37
CA VAL A 114 -5.59 -11.21 8.52
C VAL A 114 -4.85 -12.48 8.17
N THR A 115 -3.52 -12.45 8.30
CA THR A 115 -2.70 -13.66 8.19
C THR A 115 -2.38 -14.22 9.58
N ASP A 116 -2.66 -15.51 9.78
CA ASP A 116 -2.36 -16.26 11.01
C ASP A 116 -1.74 -17.61 10.65
N ARG A 117 -0.46 -17.80 10.95
CA ARG A 117 0.28 -19.08 10.79
C ARG A 117 0.13 -19.75 9.40
N GLY A 118 0.09 -18.95 8.34
CA GLY A 118 -0.07 -19.43 6.96
C GLY A 118 -1.53 -19.56 6.48
N THR A 119 -2.52 -19.30 7.35
CA THR A 119 -3.90 -19.05 6.92
C THR A 119 -4.09 -17.56 6.65
N CYS A 120 -5.00 -17.22 5.75
CA CYS A 120 -5.48 -15.86 5.51
C CYS A 120 -7.01 -15.83 5.59
N ILE A 121 -7.54 -14.79 6.23
CA ILE A 121 -8.97 -14.54 6.37
C ILE A 121 -9.24 -13.11 5.92
N THR A 122 -10.14 -12.93 4.96
CA THR A 122 -10.74 -11.62 4.66
C THR A 122 -11.80 -11.35 5.72
N LEU A 123 -11.72 -10.19 6.40
CA LEU A 123 -12.72 -9.81 7.41
C LEU A 123 -13.87 -9.06 6.74
N ASP A 124 -13.61 -7.81 6.36
CA ASP A 124 -14.59 -6.84 5.90
C ASP A 124 -13.97 -5.82 4.93
N GLU A 125 -14.82 -4.96 4.35
CA GLU A 125 -14.39 -3.76 3.64
C GLU A 125 -13.63 -2.79 4.57
N THR A 126 -12.66 -2.08 4.01
CA THR A 126 -11.76 -1.23 4.80
C THR A 126 -12.51 -0.07 5.43
N ARG A 127 -13.35 0.61 4.64
CA ARG A 127 -14.05 1.83 5.06
C ARG A 127 -14.94 1.57 6.27
N GLU A 128 -15.80 0.54 6.17
CA GLU A 128 -16.70 0.16 7.26
C GLU A 128 -15.92 -0.14 8.55
N THR A 129 -14.75 -0.79 8.48
CA THR A 129 -13.96 -1.12 9.67
C THR A 129 -13.33 0.12 10.36
N PHE A 130 -13.01 1.17 9.61
CA PHE A 130 -12.49 2.43 10.18
C PHE A 130 -13.59 3.39 10.64
N GLU A 131 -14.79 3.29 10.06
CA GLU A 131 -16.00 4.03 10.45
C GLU A 131 -16.80 3.30 11.57
N ALA A 132 -16.58 1.99 11.76
CA ALA A 132 -17.28 1.15 12.72
C ALA A 132 -17.18 1.64 14.17
N LYS A 133 -18.31 1.51 14.88
CA LYS A 133 -18.41 1.89 16.29
C LYS A 133 -17.44 1.08 17.16
N PRO A 134 -16.96 1.63 18.29
CA PRO A 134 -15.87 1.03 19.06
C PRO A 134 -16.09 -0.38 19.63
N PHE A 135 -17.32 -0.91 19.58
CA PHE A 135 -17.74 -2.17 20.20
C PHE A 135 -18.23 -3.23 19.20
N ASP A 136 -18.40 -2.88 17.91
CA ASP A 136 -19.17 -3.69 16.96
C ASP A 136 -18.32 -4.39 15.88
N GLY A 137 -17.00 -4.13 15.84
CA GLY A 137 -16.10 -4.63 14.78
C GLY A 137 -15.18 -5.78 15.22
N GLU A 138 -14.87 -6.69 14.28
CA GLU A 138 -13.97 -7.83 14.50
C GLU A 138 -12.54 -7.42 14.90
N ILE A 139 -12.11 -6.22 14.49
CA ILE A 139 -10.79 -5.67 14.81
C ILE A 139 -10.82 -4.95 16.16
N LYS A 140 -10.18 -5.59 17.15
CA LYS A 140 -9.99 -5.04 18.50
C LYS A 140 -9.31 -3.66 18.46
N ARG A 141 -9.82 -2.73 19.27
CA ARG A 141 -9.35 -1.33 19.36
C ARG A 141 -7.81 -1.14 19.40
N PRO A 142 -7.00 -1.94 20.12
CA PRO A 142 -5.53 -1.79 20.09
C PRO A 142 -4.94 -1.96 18.69
N VAL A 143 -5.44 -2.94 17.93
CA VAL A 143 -5.02 -3.21 16.54
C VAL A 143 -5.48 -2.07 15.63
N ARG A 144 -6.75 -1.64 15.72
CA ARG A 144 -7.26 -0.51 14.92
C ARG A 144 -6.47 0.79 15.16
N LYS A 145 -6.05 1.07 16.40
CA LYS A 145 -5.18 2.22 16.71
C LYS A 145 -3.80 2.12 16.05
N LEU A 146 -3.22 0.91 15.99
CA LEU A 146 -1.95 0.66 15.30
C LEU A 146 -2.12 0.81 13.78
N LEU A 147 -3.20 0.27 13.20
CA LEU A 147 -3.54 0.42 11.79
C LEU A 147 -3.73 1.89 11.40
N ALA A 148 -4.47 2.67 12.17
CA ALA A 148 -4.65 4.12 11.92
C ALA A 148 -3.31 4.88 11.94
N ALA A 149 -2.41 4.54 12.86
CA ALA A 149 -1.10 5.17 12.95
C ALA A 149 -0.15 4.77 11.80
N ASP A 150 -0.16 3.50 11.38
CA ASP A 150 0.61 3.05 10.21
C ASP A 150 0.05 3.61 8.91
N TYR A 151 -1.27 3.68 8.79
CA TYR A 151 -1.98 4.30 7.67
C TYR A 151 -1.53 5.73 7.43
N ALA A 152 -1.59 6.59 8.46
CA ALA A 152 -1.17 7.99 8.34
C ALA A 152 0.29 8.13 7.88
N ARG A 153 1.18 7.25 8.37
CA ARG A 153 2.60 7.20 7.99
C ARG A 153 2.81 6.74 6.54
N ARG A 154 2.06 5.73 6.09
CA ARG A 154 2.13 5.21 4.71
C ARG A 154 1.56 6.22 3.72
N LEU A 155 0.46 6.87 4.09
CA LEU A 155 -0.17 7.93 3.32
C LEU A 155 0.80 9.12 3.13
N GLU A 156 1.43 9.59 4.21
CA GLU A 156 2.44 10.66 4.13
C GLU A 156 3.59 10.29 3.17
N ARG A 157 4.12 9.07 3.29
CA ARG A 157 5.17 8.55 2.40
C ARG A 157 4.73 8.47 0.95
N ALA A 158 3.53 7.95 0.69
CA ALA A 158 3.01 7.74 -0.66
C ALA A 158 2.75 9.07 -1.40
N PHE A 159 2.32 10.11 -0.69
CA PHE A 159 2.12 11.47 -1.21
C PHE A 159 3.40 12.34 -1.23
N GLY A 160 4.54 11.80 -0.77
CA GLY A 160 5.83 12.49 -0.81
C GLY A 160 6.09 13.50 0.31
N GLY A 161 5.27 13.52 1.36
CA GLY A 161 5.50 14.33 2.56
C GLY A 161 4.23 14.89 3.22
N ALA A 162 4.40 15.40 4.45
CA ALA A 162 3.32 15.95 5.26
C ALA A 162 2.61 17.17 4.64
N GLU A 163 3.33 18.01 3.91
CA GLU A 163 2.77 19.22 3.27
C GLU A 163 1.89 18.83 2.08
N GLN A 164 2.38 17.94 1.20
CA GLN A 164 1.64 17.39 0.07
C GLN A 164 0.37 16.69 0.55
N LEU A 165 0.48 15.84 1.58
CA LEU A 165 -0.69 15.16 2.15
C LEU A 165 -1.72 16.15 2.72
N ARG A 166 -1.29 17.19 3.44
CA ARG A 166 -2.20 18.21 3.97
C ARG A 166 -2.91 18.97 2.84
N THR A 167 -2.17 19.34 1.79
CA THR A 167 -2.74 19.98 0.60
C THR A 167 -3.80 19.08 -0.04
N GLU A 168 -3.52 17.78 -0.20
CA GLU A 168 -4.47 16.86 -0.82
C GLU A 168 -5.74 16.65 0.03
N MET A 169 -5.58 16.42 1.33
CA MET A 169 -6.71 16.25 2.26
C MET A 169 -7.58 17.51 2.33
N HIS A 170 -7.00 18.69 2.16
CA HIS A 170 -7.75 19.94 2.05
C HIS A 170 -8.49 20.06 0.70
N ASN A 171 -7.80 19.82 -0.42
CA ASN A 171 -8.37 19.91 -1.76
C ASN A 171 -9.54 18.93 -2.00
N GLN A 172 -9.48 17.75 -1.37
CA GLN A 172 -10.52 16.72 -1.44
C GLN A 172 -11.55 16.78 -0.30
N TYR A 173 -11.55 17.87 0.49
CA TYR A 173 -12.55 18.13 1.53
C TYR A 173 -12.72 16.98 2.56
N VAL A 174 -11.60 16.42 3.05
CA VAL A 174 -11.66 15.38 4.09
C VAL A 174 -12.26 15.95 5.38
N ASP A 175 -13.51 15.61 5.65
CA ASP A 175 -14.21 16.02 6.87
C ASP A 175 -13.70 15.24 8.08
N LYS A 176 -12.94 15.94 8.92
CA LYS A 176 -12.42 15.44 10.20
C LYS A 176 -13.49 14.84 11.10
N ASP A 177 -14.70 15.40 11.11
CA ASP A 177 -15.72 15.03 12.09
C ASP A 177 -16.47 13.75 11.68
N THR A 178 -16.33 13.30 10.42
CA THR A 178 -16.73 11.95 9.97
C THR A 178 -15.73 10.86 10.37
N LEU A 179 -14.46 11.22 10.67
CA LEU A 179 -13.43 10.25 11.00
C LEU A 179 -13.58 9.71 12.43
N SER A 180 -13.31 8.42 12.61
CA SER A 180 -13.26 7.82 13.96
C SER A 180 -12.13 8.41 14.82
N LEU A 181 -12.29 8.39 16.16
CA LEU A 181 -11.35 9.00 17.10
C LEU A 181 -9.89 8.51 17.00
N ASP A 182 -9.69 7.29 16.49
CA ASP A 182 -8.35 6.75 16.28
C ASP A 182 -7.73 7.32 14.98
N MET A 183 -8.54 7.53 13.93
CA MET A 183 -8.15 8.22 12.69
C MET A 183 -7.91 9.71 12.90
N GLN A 184 -8.81 10.43 13.60
CA GLN A 184 -8.60 11.85 13.95
C GLN A 184 -7.28 12.06 14.72
N ARG A 185 -6.91 11.11 15.58
CA ARG A 185 -5.65 11.17 16.34
C ARG A 185 -4.44 10.92 15.45
N ALA A 186 -4.51 9.94 14.54
CA ALA A 186 -3.41 9.59 13.65
C ALA A 186 -3.16 10.68 12.58
N LEU A 187 -4.22 11.28 12.03
CA LEU A 187 -4.16 12.27 10.96
C LEU A 187 -4.11 13.73 11.44
N LYS A 188 -4.02 13.98 12.76
CA LYS A 188 -4.13 15.31 13.38
C LYS A 188 -3.23 16.39 12.74
N SER A 189 -2.06 16.02 12.21
CA SER A 189 -1.09 16.95 11.60
C SER A 189 -1.40 17.33 10.14
N TYR A 190 -2.32 16.63 9.49
CA TYR A 190 -2.68 16.78 8.07
C TYR A 190 -4.14 17.21 7.85
N LEU A 191 -4.99 17.05 8.87
CA LEU A 191 -6.37 17.52 8.81
C LEU A 191 -6.42 19.06 8.76
N PRO A 192 -7.37 19.66 8.02
CA PRO A 192 -7.61 21.10 8.07
C PRO A 192 -7.98 21.54 9.50
N ARG A 193 -7.66 22.81 9.82
CA ARG A 193 -7.90 23.42 11.13
C ARG A 193 -9.33 23.92 11.29
#